data_AF-A0A838CWA5-F1
#
_entry.id   AF-A0A838CWA5-F1
#
_cell.length_a   1.000
_cell.length_b   1.000
_cell.length_c   1.000
_cell.angle_alpha   90.00
_cell.angle_beta   90.00
_cell.angle_gamma   90.00
#
_symmetry.space_group_name_H-M   'P 1'
#
loop_
_entity.id
_entity.type
_entity.pdbx_description
1 polymer ?
#
loop_
_entity_poly.entity_id
_entity_poly.type
_entity_poly.pdbx_seq_one_letter_code
_entity_poly.pdbx_strand_id
1 'polypeptide(L)'
;MDINTDALVSFIILWGTPSVMCTVAYLKMSKDEKRDVIEDFTTRRFILTIGFLTIGGFLASLGNLLSVNAIKFVGLALLIISGITSVVTMWRDKKAKSLLIVMLIGVAIYVWI
;
A
#
# COMPACT_ATOMS: atom_id res chain seq x y z
N MET A 1 14.68 7.74 -20.98
CA MET A 1 14.40 6.97 -19.76
C MET A 1 14.46 5.52 -20.17
N ASP A 2 15.49 4.80 -19.74
CA ASP A 2 15.64 3.37 -20.07
C ASP A 2 14.86 2.58 -19.02
N ILE A 3 13.68 2.08 -19.39
CA ILE A 3 12.82 1.33 -18.48
C ILE A 3 13.21 -0.14 -18.60
N ASN A 4 13.72 -0.71 -17.52
CA ASN A 4 13.97 -2.14 -17.44
C ASN A 4 12.64 -2.90 -17.62
N THR A 5 12.56 -3.68 -18.70
CA THR A 5 11.33 -4.40 -19.08
C THR A 5 10.94 -5.44 -18.03
N ASP A 6 11.92 -6.09 -17.38
CA ASP A 6 11.66 -7.07 -16.32
C ASP A 6 11.08 -6.40 -15.08
N ALA A 7 11.57 -5.21 -14.75
CA ALA A 7 11.03 -4.39 -13.65
C ALA A 7 9.61 -3.90 -13.97
N LEU A 8 9.34 -3.53 -15.22
CA LEU A 8 8.01 -3.13 -15.68
C LEU A 8 7.01 -4.28 -15.60
N VAL A 9 7.38 -5.47 -16.07
CA VAL A 9 6.54 -6.66 -16.00
C VAL A 9 6.24 -7.02 -14.54
N SER A 10 7.27 -7.00 -13.68
CA SER A 10 7.11 -7.24 -12.24
C SER A 10 6.18 -6.22 -11.58
N PHE A 11 6.31 -4.94 -11.94
CA PHE A 11 5.44 -3.86 -11.46
C PHE A 11 3.97 -4.10 -11.85
N ILE A 12 3.72 -4.43 -13.13
CA ILE A 12 2.38 -4.68 -13.65
C ILE A 12 1.75 -5.90 -12.98
N ILE A 13 2.51 -6.98 -12.77
CA ILE A 13 1.98 -8.17 -12.08
C ILE A 13 1.62 -7.84 -10.64
N LEU A 14 2.53 -7.17 -9.92
CA LEU A 14 2.38 -6.84 -8.50
C LEU A 14 1.19 -5.90 -8.24
N TRP A 15 1.00 -4.87 -9.07
CA TRP A 15 -0.03 -3.85 -8.85
C TRP A 15 -1.28 -4.03 -9.73
N GLY A 16 -1.10 -4.51 -10.96
CA GLY A 16 -2.18 -4.70 -11.91
C GLY A 16 -3.10 -5.85 -11.51
N THR A 17 -2.56 -7.00 -11.09
CA THR A 17 -3.40 -8.16 -10.73
C THR A 17 -4.34 -7.84 -9.56
N PRO A 18 -3.87 -7.33 -8.41
CA PRO A 18 -4.76 -6.99 -7.31
C PRO A 18 -5.73 -5.86 -7.66
N SER A 19 -5.29 -4.86 -8.44
CA SER A 19 -6.15 -3.76 -8.89
C SER A 19 -7.33 -4.28 -9.72
N VAL A 20 -7.07 -5.13 -10.72
CA VAL A 20 -8.12 -5.74 -11.55
C VAL A 20 -9.04 -6.62 -10.70
N MET A 21 -8.49 -7.44 -9.80
CA MET A 21 -9.29 -8.29 -8.91
C MET A 21 -10.23 -7.45 -8.04
N CYS A 22 -9.73 -6.38 -7.42
CA CYS A 22 -10.53 -5.46 -6.61
C CYS A 22 -11.60 -4.75 -7.44
N THR A 23 -11.26 -4.27 -8.64
CA THR A 23 -12.23 -3.62 -9.54
C THR A 23 -13.34 -4.60 -9.94
N VAL A 24 -13.00 -5.82 -10.34
CA VAL A 24 -14.00 -6.84 -10.71
C VAL A 24 -14.89 -7.20 -9.52
N ALA A 25 -14.30 -7.39 -8.33
CA ALA A 25 -15.06 -7.66 -7.11
C ALA A 25 -16.03 -6.51 -6.79
N TYR A 26 -15.53 -5.28 -6.82
CA TYR A 26 -16.34 -4.08 -6.57
C TYR A 26 -17.48 -3.94 -7.59
N LEU A 27 -17.24 -4.18 -8.88
CA LEU A 27 -18.29 -4.09 -9.90
C LEU A 27 -19.42 -5.11 -9.67
N LYS A 28 -19.08 -6.32 -9.20
CA LYS A 28 -20.03 -7.40 -8.90
C LYS A 28 -20.85 -7.18 -7.62
N MET A 29 -20.45 -6.26 -6.74
CA MET A 29 -21.16 -5.97 -5.50
C MET A 29 -22.51 -5.27 -5.73
N SER A 30 -23.46 -5.59 -4.87
CA SER A 30 -24.74 -4.90 -4.73
C SER A 30 -24.55 -3.45 -4.27
N LYS A 31 -25.62 -2.65 -4.29
CA LYS A 31 -25.55 -1.24 -3.88
C LYS A 31 -25.22 -1.08 -2.39
N ASP A 32 -25.76 -1.96 -1.54
CA ASP A 32 -25.54 -1.91 -0.10
C ASP A 32 -24.10 -2.31 0.23
N GLU A 33 -23.59 -3.39 -0.35
CA GLU A 33 -22.18 -3.80 -0.18
C GLU A 33 -21.20 -2.72 -0.65
N LYS A 34 -21.48 -2.05 -1.78
CA LYS A 34 -20.64 -0.94 -2.25
C LYS A 34 -20.60 0.21 -1.24
N ARG A 35 -21.74 0.52 -0.62
CA ARG A 35 -21.82 1.59 0.40
C ARG A 35 -20.97 1.22 1.62
N ASP A 36 -21.10 0.00 2.11
CA ASP A 36 -20.37 -0.47 3.30
C ASP A 36 -18.84 -0.45 3.04
N VAL A 37 -18.40 -0.90 1.87
CA VAL A 37 -16.98 -0.84 1.46
C VAL A 37 -16.48 0.61 1.37
N ILE A 38 -17.27 1.52 0.79
CA ILE A 38 -16.89 2.94 0.72
C ILE A 38 -16.79 3.54 2.11
N GLU A 39 -17.72 3.22 3.01
CA GLU A 39 -17.71 3.68 4.39
C GLU A 39 -16.43 3.24 5.11
N ASP A 40 -16.09 1.95 5.03
CA ASP A 40 -14.87 1.38 5.59
C ASP A 40 -13.62 2.04 5.02
N PHE A 41 -13.54 2.22 3.70
CA PHE A 41 -12.39 2.79 3.01
C PHE A 41 -12.20 4.28 3.27
N THR A 42 -13.29 4.99 3.61
CA THR A 42 -13.27 6.42 3.94
C THR A 42 -12.91 6.67 5.40
N THR A 43 -12.90 5.64 6.25
CA THR A 43 -12.48 5.81 7.64
C THR A 43 -11.04 6.31 7.73
N ARG A 44 -10.80 7.27 8.63
CA ARG A 44 -9.44 7.82 8.87
C ARG A 44 -8.45 6.71 9.22
N ARG A 45 -8.90 5.68 9.95
CA ARG A 45 -8.08 4.51 10.29
C ARG A 45 -7.63 3.78 9.03
N PHE A 46 -8.55 3.44 8.12
CA PHE A 46 -8.22 2.73 6.90
C PHE A 46 -7.29 3.53 6.00
N ILE A 47 -7.58 4.82 5.80
CA ILE A 47 -6.75 5.71 4.97
C ILE A 47 -5.33 5.79 5.50
N LEU A 48 -5.16 6.00 6.80
CA LEU A 48 -3.84 6.17 7.41
C LEU A 48 -3.05 4.86 7.54
N THR A 49 -3.69 3.70 7.47
CA THR A 49 -3.01 2.40 7.52
C THR A 49 -2.93 1.79 6.12
N ILE A 50 -3.99 1.12 5.68
CA ILE A 50 -4.03 0.37 4.42
C ILE A 50 -3.92 1.30 3.21
N GLY A 51 -4.57 2.46 3.23
CA GLY A 51 -4.53 3.43 2.14
C GLY A 51 -3.11 3.94 1.88
N PHE A 52 -2.48 4.52 2.91
CA PHE A 52 -1.10 5.02 2.82
C PHE A 52 -0.08 3.92 2.58
N LEU A 53 -0.30 2.71 3.12
CA LEU A 53 0.58 1.57 2.85
C LEU A 53 0.53 1.15 1.38
N THR A 54 -0.68 1.06 0.82
CA THR A 54 -0.89 0.64 -0.58
C THR A 54 -0.40 1.72 -1.55
N ILE A 55 -0.81 2.98 -1.35
CA ILE A 55 -0.39 4.11 -2.21
C ILE A 55 1.11 4.38 -2.06
N GLY A 56 1.63 4.33 -0.83
CA GLY A 56 3.05 4.53 -0.55
C GLY A 56 3.92 3.47 -1.22
N GLY A 57 3.54 2.19 -1.09
CA GLY A 57 4.20 1.09 -1.79
C GLY A 57 4.15 1.25 -3.31
N PHE A 58 2.99 1.63 -3.86
CA PHE A 58 2.83 1.86 -5.29
C PHE A 58 3.73 2.98 -5.80
N LEU A 59 3.77 4.12 -5.12
CA LEU A 59 4.61 5.26 -5.49
C LEU A 59 6.11 4.94 -5.31
N ALA A 60 6.51 4.25 -4.24
CA ALA A 60 7.90 3.83 -4.05
C ALA A 60 8.35 2.93 -5.21
N SER A 61 7.50 1.98 -5.58
CA SER A 61 7.73 1.05 -6.69
C SER A 61 7.76 1.75 -8.05
N LEU A 62 6.84 2.68 -8.30
CA LEU A 62 6.76 3.45 -9.53
C LEU A 62 7.94 4.41 -9.67
N GLY A 63 8.31 5.10 -8.58
CA GLY A 63 9.49 5.97 -8.54
C GLY A 63 10.77 5.21 -8.84
N ASN A 64 10.90 3.97 -8.35
CA ASN A 64 12.04 3.11 -8.67
C ASN A 64 12.03 2.70 -10.15
N LEU A 65 10.89 2.25 -10.68
CA LEU A 65 10.73 1.85 -12.08
C LEU A 65 11.06 2.98 -13.07
N LEU A 66 10.59 4.19 -12.77
CA LEU A 66 10.81 5.37 -13.62
C LEU A 66 12.14 6.09 -13.30
N SER A 67 12.91 5.62 -12.31
CA SER A 67 14.10 6.30 -11.80
C SER A 67 13.85 7.76 -11.35
N VAL A 68 12.66 8.02 -10.80
CA VAL A 68 12.24 9.34 -10.30
C VAL A 68 12.29 9.36 -8.77
N ASN A 69 13.41 9.84 -8.24
CA ASN A 69 13.66 9.89 -6.79
C ASN A 69 12.59 10.65 -5.99
N ALA A 70 12.02 11.73 -6.55
CA ALA A 70 10.97 12.49 -5.89
C ALA A 70 9.73 11.62 -5.59
N ILE A 71 9.28 10.81 -6.56
CA ILE A 71 8.14 9.91 -6.39
C ILE A 71 8.49 8.80 -5.39
N LYS A 72 9.71 8.25 -5.48
CA LYS A 72 10.21 7.24 -4.54
C LYS A 72 10.16 7.73 -3.10
N PHE A 73 10.66 8.95 -2.83
CA PHE A 73 10.66 9.53 -1.48
C PHE A 73 9.27 9.83 -0.94
N VAL A 74 8.35 10.30 -1.79
CA VAL A 74 6.94 10.46 -1.40
C VAL A 74 6.34 9.11 -0.99
N GLY A 75 6.59 8.06 -1.77
CA GLY A 75 6.13 6.71 -1.44
C GLY A 75 6.67 6.19 -0.12
N LEU A 76 7.98 6.37 0.11
CA LEU A 76 8.62 5.99 1.38
C LEU A 76 8.07 6.77 2.58
N ALA A 77 7.81 8.07 2.44
CA ALA A 77 7.22 8.87 3.50
C ALA A 77 5.82 8.37 3.89
N LEU A 78 4.98 8.03 2.91
CA LEU A 78 3.66 7.44 3.17
C LEU A 78 3.76 6.07 3.85
N LEU A 79 4.70 5.21 3.43
CA LEU A 79 4.95 3.92 4.08
C LEU A 79 5.34 4.11 5.55
N ILE A 80 6.24 5.05 5.86
CA ILE A 80 6.67 5.35 7.24
C ILE A 80 5.47 5.80 8.08
N ILE A 81 4.67 6.76 7.58
CA ILE A 81 3.46 7.24 8.28
C ILE A 81 2.52 6.06 8.54
N SER A 82 2.26 5.23 7.53
CA SER A 82 1.37 4.08 7.64
C SER A 82 1.86 3.02 8.65
N GLY A 83 3.18 2.86 8.76
CA GLY A 83 3.76 1.93 9.74
C GLY A 83 3.61 2.43 11.15
N ILE A 84 3.90 3.71 11.40
CA ILE A 84 3.72 4.31 12.71
C ILE A 84 2.24 4.23 13.13
N THR A 85 1.31 4.64 12.26
CA THR A 85 -0.12 4.61 12.57
C THR A 85 -0.65 3.18 12.78
N SER A 86 -0.19 2.21 11.98
CA SER A 86 -0.57 0.80 12.15
C SER A 86 -0.08 0.24 13.48
N VAL A 87 1.15 0.55 13.88
CA VAL A 87 1.71 0.14 15.16
C VAL A 87 0.92 0.74 16.32
N VAL A 88 0.67 2.04 16.28
CA VAL A 88 -0.05 2.77 17.33
C VAL A 88 -1.48 2.24 17.49
N THR A 89 -2.19 2.04 16.38
CA THR A 89 -3.57 1.52 16.41
C THR A 89 -3.64 0.09 16.91
N MET A 90 -2.66 -0.76 16.57
CA MET A 90 -2.68 -2.17 16.93
C MET A 90 -2.04 -2.50 18.28
N TRP A 91 -1.16 -1.63 18.80
CA TRP A 91 -0.58 -1.75 20.14
C TRP A 91 -1.66 -1.77 21.22
N ARG A 92 -2.76 -1.04 21.01
CA ARG A 92 -3.87 -0.94 21.97
C ARG A 92 -4.64 -2.25 22.15
N ASP A 93 -4.63 -3.13 21.14
CA ASP A 93 -5.39 -4.38 21.13
C ASP A 93 -4.51 -5.63 21.30
N LYS A 94 -3.42 -5.77 20.53
CA LYS A 94 -2.56 -6.99 20.51
C LYS A 94 -1.10 -6.69 20.18
N LYS A 95 -0.26 -6.53 21.22
CA LYS A 95 1.19 -6.20 21.13
C LYS A 95 2.00 -7.07 20.14
N ALA A 96 1.76 -8.39 20.10
CA ALA A 96 2.54 -9.31 19.27
C ALA A 96 2.31 -9.11 17.76
N LYS A 97 1.08 -8.79 17.33
CA LYS A 97 0.79 -8.50 15.92
C LYS A 97 1.43 -7.18 15.48
N SER A 98 1.57 -6.22 16.40
CA SER A 98 2.14 -4.89 16.11
C SER A 98 3.60 -4.99 15.66
N LEU A 99 4.39 -5.83 16.33
CA LEU A 99 5.78 -6.09 15.97
C LEU A 99 5.94 -6.73 14.58
N LEU A 100 5.00 -7.61 14.18
CA LEU A 100 4.99 -8.21 12.85
C LEU A 100 4.79 -7.17 11.73
N ILE A 101 3.94 -6.17 11.95
CA ILE A 101 3.72 -5.09 10.98
C ILE A 101 4.97 -4.21 10.87
N VAL A 102 5.62 -3.87 11.98
CA VAL A 102 6.91 -3.14 11.95
C VAL A 102 7.93 -3.89 11.12
N MET A 103 8.05 -5.20 11.34
CA MET A 103 8.98 -6.04 10.62
C MET A 103 8.68 -6.08 9.12
N LEU A 104 7.41 -6.26 8.73
CA LEU A 104 6.97 -6.24 7.32
C LEU A 104 7.27 -4.91 6.63
N ILE A 105 7.05 -3.78 7.32
CA ILE A 105 7.31 -2.46 6.77
C ILE A 105 8.82 -2.19 6.69
N GLY A 106 9.59 -2.62 7.69
CA GLY A 106 11.05 -2.56 7.65
C GLY A 106 11.63 -3.36 6.48
N VAL A 107 11.13 -4.57 6.25
CA VAL A 107 11.52 -5.39 5.08
C VAL A 107 11.11 -4.70 3.79
N ALA A 108 9.89 -4.16 3.70
CA ALA A 108 9.46 -3.42 2.52
C ALA A 108 10.41 -2.26 2.23
N ILE A 109 10.70 -1.41 3.22
CA ILE A 109 11.64 -0.28 3.07
C ILE A 109 13.02 -0.77 2.61
N TYR A 110 13.55 -1.83 3.22
CA TYR A 110 14.85 -2.39 2.84
C TYR A 110 14.90 -2.87 1.39
N VAL A 111 13.85 -3.54 0.91
CA VAL A 111 13.76 -4.00 -0.50
C VAL A 111 13.76 -2.83 -1.48
N TRP A 112 13.26 -1.66 -1.07
CA TRP A 112 13.15 -0.48 -1.94
C TRP A 112 14.33 0.51 -1.81
N ILE A 113 15.15 0.42 -0.76
CA ILE A 113 16.36 1.25 -0.60
C ILE A 113 17.44 0.74 -1.56
#